data_AF-X0SV45-F1
#
_entry.id   AF-X0SV45-F1
#
_cell.length_a   1.000
_cell.length_b   1.000
_cell.length_c   1.000
_cell.angle_alpha   90.00
_cell.angle_beta   90.00
_cell.angle_gamma   90.00
#
_symmetry.space_group_name_H-M   'P 1'
#
loop_
_entity.id
_entity.type
_entity.pdbx_description
1 polymer ?
#
loop_
_entity_poly.entity_id
_entity_poly.type
_entity_poly.pdbx_seq_one_letter_code
_entity_poly.pdbx_strand_id
1 'polypeptide(L)' 'LVRVITDWMGDAGFLRKLYFEMRRQQRPGDRMVCKGRVRDRYRKDGEGWVELDVWAENEREGVTTPGKAWVILPLHEGD' A
#
# COMPACT_ATOMS: atom_id res chain seq x y z
N LEU A 1 0.36 -7.72 1.13
CA LEU A 1 0.27 -6.24 1.08
C LEU A 1 1.62 -5.55 1.21
N VAL A 2 2.50 -5.92 2.16
CA VAL A 2 3.82 -5.27 2.32
C VAL A 2 4.59 -5.19 1.00
N ARG A 3 4.73 -6.32 0.29
CA ARG A 3 5.52 -6.37 -0.95
C ARG A 3 5.04 -5.42 -2.06
N VAL A 4 3.73 -5.32 -2.29
CA VAL A 4 3.20 -4.39 -3.32
C VAL A 4 3.50 -2.92 -2.99
N ILE A 5 3.63 -2.59 -1.70
CA ILE A 5 4.00 -1.24 -1.27
C ILE A 5 5.50 -1.01 -1.43
N THR A 6 6.32 -1.95 -0.93
CA THR A 6 7.78 -1.81 -0.95
C THR A 6 8.34 -1.82 -2.37
N ASP A 7 7.78 -2.66 -3.25
CA ASP A 7 8.19 -2.71 -4.66
C ASP A 7 7.77 -1.41 -5.40
N TRP A 8 6.63 -0.82 -5.04
CA TRP A 8 6.15 0.44 -5.64
C TRP A 8 6.89 1.68 -5.16
N MET A 9 7.19 1.76 -3.85
CA MET A 9 7.84 2.94 -3.26
C MET A 9 9.33 3.06 -3.63
N GLY A 10 9.94 1.95 -4.06
CA GLY A 10 11.36 1.87 -4.40
C GLY A 10 12.30 1.90 -3.18
N ASP A 11 13.59 1.71 -3.43
CA ASP A 11 14.60 1.52 -2.38
C ASP A 11 14.84 2.76 -1.50
N ALA A 12 14.56 3.95 -2.02
CA ALA A 12 14.68 5.20 -1.27
C ALA A 12 13.45 5.51 -0.39
N GLY A 13 12.38 4.72 -0.50
CA GLY A 13 11.17 4.88 0.29
C GLY A 13 11.25 4.20 1.65
N PHE A 14 10.42 4.66 2.58
CA PHE A 14 10.29 4.04 3.90
C PHE A 14 8.82 3.76 4.24
N LEU A 15 8.48 2.50 4.49
CA LEU A 15 7.13 2.12 4.94
C LEU A 15 6.95 2.46 6.43
N ARG A 16 6.35 3.61 6.72
CA ARG A 16 6.18 4.14 8.08
C ARG A 16 5.15 3.37 8.91
N LYS A 17 4.04 2.97 8.29
CA LYS A 17 2.93 2.26 8.94
C LYS A 17 2.13 1.46 7.92
N LEU A 18 1.69 0.27 8.31
CA LEU A 18 0.73 -0.55 7.57
C LEU A 18 -0.36 -1.03 8.53
N TYR A 19 -1.61 -0.91 8.08
CA TYR A 19 -2.78 -1.53 8.70
C TYR A 19 -3.50 -2.38 7.66
N PHE A 20 -4.00 -3.55 8.05
CA PHE A 20 -4.85 -4.37 7.19
C PHE A 20 -5.77 -5.25 8.03
N GLU A 21 -6.86 -5.68 7.41
CA GLU A 21 -7.83 -6.57 8.02
C GLU A 21 -8.08 -7.76 7.11
N MET A 22 -8.03 -8.97 7.63
CA MET A 22 -8.41 -10.17 6.87
C MET A 22 -9.92 -10.39 7.02
N ARG A 23 -10.70 -9.88 6.07
CA ARG A 23 -12.17 -9.87 6.12
C ARG A 23 -12.82 -11.06 5.42
N ARG A 24 -12.13 -11.65 4.44
CA ARG A 24 -12.58 -12.84 3.69
C ARG A 24 -11.42 -13.79 3.43
N GLN A 25 -11.73 -15.00 3.01
CA GLN A 25 -10.74 -16.07 2.88
C GLN A 25 -10.00 -16.03 1.54
N GLN A 26 -8.68 -16.15 1.63
CA GLN A 26 -7.80 -16.59 0.54
C GLN A 26 -7.57 -18.09 0.74
N ARG A 27 -7.94 -18.91 -0.24
CA ARG A 27 -7.83 -20.38 -0.17
C ARG A 27 -6.69 -20.87 -1.06
N PRO A 28 -6.09 -22.04 -0.75
CA PRO A 28 -5.16 -22.68 -1.67
C PRO A 28 -5.77 -22.84 -3.07
N GLY A 29 -5.00 -22.48 -4.09
CA GLY A 29 -5.46 -22.47 -5.49
C GLY A 29 -6.10 -21.16 -5.95
N ASP A 30 -6.47 -20.25 -5.05
CA ASP A 30 -6.95 -18.93 -5.45
C ASP A 30 -5.84 -18.10 -6.07
N ARG A 31 -6.15 -17.43 -7.17
CA ARG A 31 -5.32 -16.34 -7.66
C ARG A 31 -5.58 -15.09 -6.81
N MET A 32 -4.63 -14.77 -5.95
CA MET A 32 -4.64 -13.53 -5.17
C MET A 32 -3.98 -12.39 -5.96
N VAL A 33 -4.66 -11.24 -6.08
CA VAL A 33 -4.12 -10.02 -6.68
C VAL A 33 -4.01 -8.95 -5.60
N CYS A 34 -2.82 -8.36 -5.44
CA CYS A 34 -2.60 -7.21 -4.56
C CYS A 34 -2.61 -5.92 -5.39
N LYS A 35 -3.30 -4.90 -4.92
CA LYS A 35 -3.44 -3.60 -5.57
C LYS A 35 -3.24 -2.48 -4.55
N GLY A 36 -3.01 -1.27 -5.06
CA GLY A 36 -2.92 -0.07 -4.26
C GLY A 36 -3.32 1.17 -5.04
N ARG A 37 -3.69 2.22 -4.32
CA ARG A 37 -4.00 3.54 -4.85
C ARG A 37 -3.47 4.61 -3.91
N VAL A 38 -2.75 5.58 -4.48
CA VAL A 38 -2.38 6.81 -3.76
C VAL A 38 -3.65 7.58 -3.42
N ARG A 39 -3.83 7.83 -2.13
CA ARG A 39 -4.96 8.57 -1.58
C ARG A 39 -4.63 10.04 -1.35
N ASP A 40 -3.46 10.29 -0.80
CA ASP A 40 -3.02 11.63 -0.45
C ASP A 40 -1.49 11.74 -0.47
N ARG A 41 -0.99 12.96 -0.64
CA ARG A 41 0.42 13.32 -0.68
C ARG A 41 0.62 14.67 -0.01
N TYR A 42 1.45 14.74 1.02
CA TYR A 42 1.69 15.97 1.75
C TYR A 42 3.10 16.03 2.34
N ARG A 43 3.54 17.24 2.69
CA ARG A 43 4.77 17.46 3.46
C ARG A 43 4.42 17.58 4.93
N LYS A 44 5.17 16.90 5.79
CA LYS A 44 5.02 17.01 7.25
C LYS A 44 6.37 16.76 7.90
N ASP A 45 6.76 17.62 8.85
CA ASP A 45 8.01 17.50 9.61
C ASP A 45 9.28 17.35 8.74
N GLY A 46 9.29 17.99 7.56
CA GLY A 46 10.39 17.91 6.59
C GLY A 46 10.37 16.66 5.69
N GLU A 47 9.39 15.79 5.84
CA GLU A 47 9.28 14.52 5.11
C GLU A 47 8.17 14.53 4.04
N GLY A 48 8.34 13.74 2.97
CA GLY A 48 7.33 13.52 1.93
C GLY A 48 6.41 12.35 2.25
N TRP A 49 5.25 12.63 2.84
CA TRP A 49 4.28 11.63 3.23
C TRP A 49 3.35 11.27 2.07
N VAL A 50 3.13 9.97 1.88
CA VAL A 50 2.13 9.44 0.95
C VAL A 50 1.25 8.43 1.66
N GLU A 51 -0.07 8.64 1.59
CA GLU A 51 -1.07 7.71 2.09
C GLU A 51 -1.58 6.82 0.95
N LEU A 52 -1.69 5.52 1.22
CA LEU A 52 -2.13 4.52 0.27
C LEU A 52 -3.35 3.79 0.83
N ASP A 53 -4.36 3.59 -0.01
CA ASP A 53 -5.28 2.46 0.15
C ASP A 53 -4.63 1.26 -0.56
N VAL A 54 -4.58 0.11 0.11
CA VAL A 54 -4.03 -1.13 -0.44
C VAL A 54 -4.98 -2.27 -0.17
N TRP A 55 -5.02 -3.26 -1.05
CA TRP A 55 -5.88 -4.41 -0.81
C TRP A 55 -5.41 -5.66 -1.54
N ALA A 56 -5.81 -6.81 -1.00
CA ALA A 56 -5.78 -8.07 -1.70
C ALA A 56 -7.20 -8.46 -2.08
N GLU A 57 -7.35 -9.02 -3.28
CA GLU A 57 -8.60 -9.54 -3.80
C GLU A 57 -8.40 -10.90 -4.46
N ASN A 58 -9.48 -11.65 -4.58
CA ASN A 58 -9.57 -12.83 -5.45
C ASN A 58 -10.91 -12.82 -6.18
N GLU A 59 -11.06 -13.66 -7.20
CA GLU A 59 -12.24 -13.67 -8.06
C GLU A 59 -13.52 -14.13 -7.33
N ARG A 60 -13.38 -14.99 -6.31
CA ARG A 60 -14.51 -15.55 -5.56
C ARG A 60 -15.12 -14.55 -4.57
N GLU A 61 -14.28 -13.89 -3.80
CA GLU A 61 -14.66 -13.09 -2.63
C GLU A 61 -14.53 -11.59 -2.88
N GLY A 62 -13.98 -11.16 -4.02
CA GLY A 62 -13.58 -9.78 -4.27
C GLY A 62 -12.49 -9.34 -3.29
N VAL A 63 -12.61 -8.14 -2.72
CA VAL A 63 -11.65 -7.63 -1.73
C VAL A 63 -11.69 -8.47 -0.45
N THR A 64 -10.61 -9.21 -0.18
CA THR A 64 -10.48 -10.04 1.02
C THR A 64 -9.76 -9.34 2.15
N THR A 65 -8.83 -8.44 1.79
CA THR A 65 -7.89 -7.87 2.75
C THR A 65 -7.67 -6.40 2.43
N PRO A 66 -8.59 -5.50 2.79
CA PRO A 66 -8.35 -4.07 2.67
C PRO A 66 -7.34 -3.61 3.71
N GLY A 67 -6.62 -2.55 3.38
CA GLY A 67 -5.59 -1.96 4.23
C GLY A 67 -5.27 -0.53 3.86
N LYS A 68 -4.50 0.10 4.73
CA LYS A 68 -3.97 1.45 4.57
C LYS A 68 -2.49 1.46 4.90
N ALA A 69 -1.72 2.22 4.15
CA ALA A 69 -0.30 2.39 4.40
C ALA A 69 0.12 3.85 4.32
N TRP A 70 1.16 4.18 5.07
CA TRP A 70 1.83 5.47 5.05
C TRP A 70 3.28 5.20 4.67
N VAL A 71 3.73 5.81 3.59
CA VAL A 71 5.12 5.75 3.17
C VAL A 71 5.74 7.13 3.19
N ILE A 72 7.02 7.18 3.48
CA ILE A 72 7.85 8.38 3.34
C ILE A 72 8.65 8.23 2.06
N LEU A 73 8.59 9.24 1.19
CA LEU A 73 9.36 9.31 -0.04
C LEU A 73 10.27 10.55 -0.02
N PRO A 74 11.43 10.50 -0.70
CA PRO A 74 12.28 11.66 -0.88
C PRO A 74 11.53 12.82 -1.53
N LEU A 75 11.73 14.02 -0.97
CA LEU A 75 11.26 15.25 -1.60
C LEU A 75 12.18 15.57 -2.77
N HIS A 76 11.61 15.70 -3.96
CA HIS A 76 12.31 16.31 -5.08
C HIS A 76 11.85 17.77 -5.15
N GLU A 77 12.82 18.69 -5.20
CA GLU A 77 12.55 20.04 -5.71
C GLU A 77 12.39 19.87 -7.23
N GLY A 78 11.19 20.14 -7.74
CA GLY A 78 10.99 20.16 -9.18
C GLY A 78 11.64 21.42 -9.74
N ASP A 79 12.40 21.26 -10.82
CA ASP A 79 12.82 22.37 -11.69
C ASP A 79 11.61 23.13 -12.26
#